data_AF-A0A0M8WZU9-F1
#
_entry.id   AF-A0A0M8WZU9-F1
#
_cell.length_a   1.000
_cell.length_b   1.000
_cell.length_c   1.000
_cell.angle_alpha   90.00
_cell.angle_beta   90.00
_cell.angle_gamma   90.00
#
_symmetry.space_group_name_H-M   'P 1'
#
loop_
_entity.id
_entity.type
_entity.pdbx_description
1 polymer ?
#
loop_
_entity_poly.entity_id
_entity_poly.type
_entity_poly.pdbx_seq_one_letter_code
_entity_poly.pdbx_strand_id
1 'polypeptide(L)'
;MATAAAGGTLVFWWPAFTLGAYDAVFFDDMLALWAVATAVLLSGALLGRRGALPWGGWLALSLPSVWIVLAIVAPRTQGFSYLHYFEAALTLVGAPMLTWLLSRVLLPDYAALPVSERWGAVAVTLVVGVLAFLLGKFNYLFLGCADFDVSGNNTPAHCAQGRPLHHV
;
A
#
# COMPACT_ATOMS: atom_id res chain seq x y z
N MET A 1 17.99 -2.63 -3.76
CA MET A 1 16.99 -3.18 -2.82
C MET A 1 16.35 -2.11 -1.96
N ALA A 2 17.15 -1.24 -1.31
CA ALA A 2 16.63 -0.17 -0.45
C ALA A 2 15.58 0.73 -1.13
N THR A 3 15.76 1.13 -2.39
CA THR A 3 14.79 1.96 -3.14
C THR A 3 13.46 1.25 -3.39
N ALA A 4 13.49 -0.05 -3.73
CA ALA A 4 12.29 -0.84 -3.97
C ALA A 4 11.52 -1.07 -2.65
N ALA A 5 12.24 -1.41 -1.58
CA ALA A 5 11.68 -1.51 -0.25
C ALA A 5 11.09 -0.17 0.17
N ALA A 6 11.82 0.95 0.09
CA ALA A 6 11.32 2.27 0.44
C ALA A 6 10.02 2.64 -0.30
N GLY A 7 9.98 2.45 -1.63
CA GLY A 7 8.76 2.72 -2.41
C GLY A 7 7.58 1.82 -2.00
N GLY A 8 7.83 0.53 -1.83
CA GLY A 8 6.82 -0.43 -1.37
C GLY A 8 6.29 -0.13 0.03
N THR A 9 7.20 0.20 0.94
CA THR A 9 6.89 0.53 2.32
C THR A 9 6.10 1.83 2.42
N LEU A 10 6.43 2.86 1.61
CA LEU A 10 5.69 4.12 1.56
C LEU A 10 4.21 3.95 1.15
N VAL A 11 3.91 2.96 0.31
CA VAL A 11 2.54 2.63 -0.08
C VAL A 11 1.87 1.72 0.96
N PHE A 12 2.62 0.85 1.63
CA PHE A 12 2.06 -0.17 2.51
C PHE A 12 1.84 0.28 3.95
N TRP A 13 2.70 1.16 4.49
CA TRP A 13 2.69 1.48 5.92
C TRP A 13 1.39 2.16 6.36
N TRP A 14 0.86 3.09 5.56
CA TRP A 14 -0.35 3.83 5.88
C TRP A 14 -1.59 2.92 5.92
N PRO A 15 -1.91 2.12 4.88
CA PRO A 15 -3.03 1.18 4.96
C PRO A 15 -2.90 0.15 6.08
N ALA A 16 -1.68 -0.28 6.41
CA ALA A 16 -1.48 -1.18 7.54
C ALA A 16 -1.75 -0.49 8.88
N PHE A 17 -1.31 0.76 9.04
CA PHE A 17 -1.58 1.58 10.22
C PHE A 17 -3.08 1.87 10.36
N THR A 18 -3.76 2.29 9.30
CA THR A 18 -5.19 2.62 9.30
C THR A 18 -6.03 1.39 9.59
N LEU A 19 -5.66 0.23 9.06
CA LEU A 19 -6.28 -1.05 9.44
C LEU A 19 -6.14 -1.33 10.94
N GLY A 20 -4.98 -1.06 11.54
CA GLY A 20 -4.76 -1.21 12.98
C GLY A 20 -5.58 -0.22 13.83
N ALA A 21 -5.70 1.03 13.36
CA ALA A 21 -6.36 2.10 14.11
C ALA A 21 -7.89 2.13 13.96
N TYR A 22 -8.40 1.78 12.78
CA TYR A 22 -9.80 1.97 12.38
C TYR A 22 -10.52 0.67 11.97
N ASP A 23 -9.80 -0.45 11.85
CA ASP A 23 -10.30 -1.71 11.28
C ASP A 23 -10.85 -1.52 9.83
N ALA A 24 -10.26 -0.57 9.11
CA ALA A 24 -10.66 -0.20 7.75
C ALA A 24 -9.44 0.18 6.91
N VAL A 25 -9.54 -0.09 5.61
CA VAL A 25 -8.64 0.44 4.58
C VAL A 25 -9.38 1.60 3.91
N PHE A 26 -8.70 2.72 3.72
CA PHE A 26 -9.30 3.90 3.14
C PHE A 26 -9.11 3.98 1.63
N PHE A 27 -9.96 4.77 0.97
CA PHE A 27 -9.93 4.91 -0.48
C PHE A 27 -8.63 5.57 -0.98
N ASP A 28 -8.03 6.45 -0.18
CA ASP A 28 -6.76 7.10 -0.47
C ASP A 28 -5.59 6.10 -0.50
N ASP A 29 -5.65 5.03 0.30
CA ASP A 29 -4.68 3.93 0.26
C ASP A 29 -4.69 3.23 -1.10
N MET A 30 -5.89 2.96 -1.62
CA MET A 30 -6.08 2.34 -2.93
C MET A 30 -5.62 3.26 -4.06
N LEU A 31 -5.90 4.57 -3.96
CA LEU A 31 -5.44 5.57 -4.93
C LEU A 31 -3.92 5.72 -4.92
N ALA A 32 -3.28 5.65 -3.75
CA ALA A 32 -1.83 5.67 -3.63
C ALA A 32 -1.20 4.44 -4.31
N LEU A 33 -1.76 3.24 -4.06
CA LEU A 33 -1.33 2.02 -4.76
C LEU A 33 -1.51 2.14 -6.28
N TRP A 34 -2.66 2.64 -6.73
CA TRP A 34 -2.93 2.89 -8.15
C TRP A 34 -1.92 3.84 -8.78
N ALA A 35 -1.60 4.95 -8.11
CA ALA A 35 -0.67 5.95 -8.62
C ALA A 35 0.71 5.34 -8.85
N VAL A 36 1.23 4.57 -7.88
CA VAL A 36 2.55 3.95 -8.02
C VAL A 36 2.52 2.80 -9.03
N ALA A 37 1.49 1.96 -9.02
CA ALA A 37 1.33 0.89 -10.01
C ALA A 37 1.28 1.43 -11.45
N THR A 38 0.52 2.51 -11.66
CA THR A 38 0.43 3.19 -12.96
C THR A 38 1.75 3.82 -13.37
N ALA A 39 2.46 4.47 -12.44
CA ALA A 39 3.78 5.05 -12.72
C ALA A 39 4.79 3.97 -13.17
N VAL A 40 4.80 2.81 -12.50
CA VAL A 40 5.65 1.67 -12.87
C VAL A 40 5.24 1.09 -14.22
N LEU A 41 3.94 0.91 -14.47
CA LEU A 41 3.40 0.41 -15.73
C LEU A 41 3.81 1.32 -16.90
N LEU A 42 3.60 2.63 -16.77
CA LEU A 42 3.95 3.62 -17.79
C LEU A 42 5.46 3.69 -18.01
N SER A 43 6.24 3.68 -16.93
CA SER A 43 7.70 3.68 -17.01
C SER A 43 8.21 2.45 -17.75
N GLY A 44 7.70 1.25 -17.45
CA GLY A 44 8.05 0.04 -18.16
C GLY A 44 7.66 0.07 -19.65
N ALA A 45 6.49 0.65 -19.96
CA ALA A 45 5.93 0.65 -21.32
C ALA A 45 6.62 1.67 -22.23
N LEU A 46 6.90 2.87 -21.71
CA LEU A 46 7.46 4.02 -22.42
C LEU A 46 8.98 4.00 -22.47
N LEU A 47 9.65 3.61 -21.39
CA LEU A 47 11.12 3.59 -21.31
C LEU A 47 11.74 2.28 -21.82
N GLY A 48 10.94 1.42 -22.47
CA GLY A 48 11.45 0.27 -23.22
C GLY A 48 12.03 -0.87 -22.38
N ARG A 49 11.79 -0.93 -21.06
CA ARG A 49 12.26 -2.04 -20.19
C ARG A 49 11.40 -3.30 -20.33
N ARG A 50 10.95 -3.63 -21.56
CA ARG A 50 9.96 -4.66 -21.91
C ARG A 50 10.35 -6.11 -21.57
N GLY A 51 11.57 -6.35 -21.05
CA GLY A 51 12.02 -7.66 -20.56
C GLY A 51 12.12 -7.79 -19.04
N ALA A 52 11.92 -6.72 -18.26
CA ALA A 52 12.11 -6.76 -16.81
C ALA A 52 10.90 -7.33 -16.03
N LEU A 53 9.73 -7.35 -16.66
CA LEU A 53 8.46 -7.74 -16.03
C LEU A 53 7.87 -8.97 -16.73
N PRO A 54 7.52 -10.04 -15.98
CA PRO A 54 6.76 -11.16 -16.54
C PRO A 54 5.37 -10.68 -16.96
N TRP A 55 4.70 -11.39 -17.87
CA TRP A 55 3.36 -11.02 -18.36
C TRP A 55 2.34 -10.86 -17.21
N GLY A 56 2.41 -11.73 -16.20
CA GLY A 56 1.60 -11.60 -14.98
C GLY A 56 1.88 -10.32 -14.17
N GLY A 57 3.08 -9.75 -14.26
CA GLY A 57 3.42 -8.46 -13.63
C GLY A 57 2.71 -7.28 -14.29
N TRP A 58 2.56 -7.31 -15.63
CA TRP A 58 1.78 -6.31 -16.36
C TRP A 58 0.30 -6.35 -15.97
N LEU A 59 -0.27 -7.56 -15.89
CA LEU A 59 -1.65 -7.74 -15.43
C LEU A 59 -1.82 -7.22 -13.99
N ALA A 60 -0.92 -7.59 -13.09
CA ALA A 60 -0.97 -7.13 -11.70
C ALA A 60 -0.91 -5.60 -11.55
N LEU A 61 -0.03 -4.93 -12.31
CA LEU A 61 0.07 -3.46 -12.29
C LEU A 61 -1.18 -2.78 -12.87
N SER A 62 -1.93 -3.47 -13.74
CA SER A 62 -3.19 -2.95 -14.28
C SER A 62 -4.38 -3.14 -13.34
N LEU A 63 -4.30 -4.04 -12.35
CA LEU A 63 -5.41 -4.36 -11.46
C LEU A 63 -6.01 -3.15 -10.74
N PRO A 64 -5.22 -2.23 -10.14
CA PRO A 64 -5.80 -1.03 -9.50
C PRO A 64 -6.56 -0.15 -10.49
N SER A 65 -6.06 0.01 -11.72
CA SER A 65 -6.74 0.77 -12.77
C SER A 65 -8.04 0.11 -13.22
N VAL A 66 -8.04 -1.22 -13.37
CA VAL A 66 -9.24 -2.00 -13.67
C VAL A 66 -10.27 -1.83 -12.55
N TRP A 67 -9.85 -1.88 -11.30
CA TRP A 67 -10.74 -1.67 -10.16
C TRP A 67 -11.37 -0.27 -10.17
N ILE A 68 -10.60 0.79 -10.45
CA ILE A 68 -11.15 2.15 -10.56
C ILE A 68 -12.22 2.23 -11.66
N VAL A 69 -11.96 1.63 -12.83
CA VAL A 69 -12.95 1.60 -13.92
C VAL A 69 -14.22 0.85 -13.48
N LEU A 70 -14.07 -0.28 -12.80
CA LEU A 70 -15.20 -1.02 -12.24
C LEU A 70 -15.97 -0.19 -11.21
N ALA A 71 -15.27 0.52 -10.31
CA ALA A 71 -15.89 1.39 -9.30
C ALA A 71 -16.67 2.57 -9.92
N ILE A 72 -16.26 3.05 -11.11
CA ILE A 72 -16.96 4.11 -11.86
C ILE A 72 -18.21 3.57 -12.57
N VAL A 73 -18.10 2.39 -13.20
CA VAL A 73 -19.15 1.84 -14.08
C VAL A 73 -20.18 1.02 -13.31
N ALA A 74 -19.81 0.45 -12.15
CA ALA A 74 -20.71 -0.38 -11.36
C ALA A 74 -21.92 0.42 -10.84
N PRO A 75 -23.16 -0.10 -10.99
CA PRO A 75 -24.35 0.55 -10.46
C PRO A 75 -24.30 0.68 -8.94
N ARG A 76 -24.44 1.91 -8.41
CA ARG A 76 -24.44 2.16 -6.95
C ARG A 76 -25.63 1.56 -6.21
N THR A 77 -26.70 1.19 -6.94
CA THR A 77 -27.98 0.72 -6.39
C THR A 77 -28.03 -0.79 -6.16
N GLN A 78 -27.13 -1.58 -6.75
CA GLN A 78 -27.00 -3.03 -6.53
C GLN A 78 -25.66 -3.34 -5.86
N GLY A 79 -25.43 -2.69 -4.72
CA GLY A 79 -24.16 -2.68 -4.00
C GLY A 79 -23.45 -4.04 -4.00
N PHE A 80 -22.35 -4.12 -4.74
CA PHE A 80 -21.42 -5.24 -4.63
C PHE A 80 -20.78 -5.16 -3.25
N SER A 81 -21.42 -5.79 -2.26
CA SER A 81 -20.94 -5.81 -0.87
C SER A 81 -19.51 -6.35 -0.74
N TYR A 82 -19.02 -7.05 -1.77
CA TYR A 82 -17.67 -7.60 -1.84
C TYR A 82 -16.61 -6.64 -2.40
N LEU A 83 -16.98 -5.50 -3.00
CA LEU A 83 -16.00 -4.56 -3.59
C LEU A 83 -15.05 -3.98 -2.53
N HIS A 84 -15.55 -3.72 -1.31
CA HIS A 84 -14.73 -3.19 -0.21
C HIS A 84 -13.69 -4.21 0.28
N TYR A 85 -14.05 -5.50 0.37
CA TYR A 85 -13.09 -6.56 0.71
C TYR A 85 -12.05 -6.75 -0.40
N PHE A 86 -12.48 -6.63 -1.65
CA PHE A 86 -11.57 -6.71 -2.79
C PHE A 86 -10.59 -5.52 -2.81
N GLU A 87 -11.06 -4.31 -2.51
CA GLU A 87 -10.22 -3.11 -2.35
C GLU A 87 -9.18 -3.31 -1.24
N ALA A 88 -9.61 -3.72 -0.05
CA ALA A 88 -8.70 -3.98 1.07
C ALA A 88 -7.67 -5.07 0.71
N ALA A 89 -8.10 -6.16 0.09
CA ALA A 89 -7.20 -7.22 -0.37
C ALA A 89 -6.22 -6.70 -1.43
N LEU A 90 -6.69 -5.90 -2.40
CA LEU A 90 -5.83 -5.35 -3.44
C LEU A 90 -4.80 -4.40 -2.85
N THR A 91 -5.17 -3.56 -1.88
CA THR A 91 -4.24 -2.65 -1.19
C THR A 91 -3.20 -3.43 -0.39
N LEU A 92 -3.63 -4.39 0.44
CA LEU A 92 -2.75 -5.12 1.36
C LEU A 92 -1.82 -6.11 0.64
N VAL A 93 -2.28 -6.76 -0.43
CA VAL A 93 -1.48 -7.69 -1.23
C VAL A 93 -0.71 -6.96 -2.33
N GLY A 94 -1.29 -5.90 -2.88
CA GLY A 94 -0.73 -5.14 -3.98
C GLY A 94 0.56 -4.43 -3.60
N ALA A 95 0.70 -3.92 -2.37
CA ALA A 95 1.93 -3.22 -1.97
C ALA A 95 3.16 -4.14 -1.82
N PRO A 96 3.08 -5.32 -1.14
CA PRO A 96 4.16 -6.32 -1.19
C PRO A 96 4.47 -6.79 -2.62
N MET A 97 3.45 -6.99 -3.45
CA MET A 97 3.62 -7.38 -4.84
C MET A 97 4.32 -6.29 -5.67
N LEU A 98 3.95 -5.02 -5.47
CA LEU A 98 4.58 -3.87 -6.08
C LEU A 98 6.05 -3.76 -5.68
N THR A 99 6.37 -4.01 -4.42
CA THR A 99 7.76 -4.08 -3.91
C THR A 99 8.58 -5.13 -4.67
N TRP A 100 7.99 -6.31 -4.87
CA TRP A 100 8.61 -7.39 -5.62
C TRP A 100 8.83 -7.01 -7.10
N LEU A 101 7.84 -6.40 -7.74
CA LEU A 101 7.93 -5.92 -9.13
C LEU A 101 8.99 -4.82 -9.28
N LEU A 102 8.99 -3.84 -8.37
CA LEU A 102 10.01 -2.79 -8.31
C LEU A 102 11.41 -3.38 -8.13
N SER A 103 11.55 -4.41 -7.31
CA SER A 103 12.83 -5.09 -7.12
C SER A 103 13.34 -5.71 -8.44
N ARG A 104 12.45 -6.32 -9.24
CA ARG A 104 12.81 -6.86 -10.57
C ARG A 104 13.21 -5.79 -11.58
N VAL A 105 12.59 -4.61 -11.50
CA VAL A 105 12.82 -3.51 -12.45
C VAL A 105 14.09 -2.71 -12.09
N LEU A 106 14.32 -2.48 -10.80
CA LEU A 106 15.37 -1.61 -10.30
C LEU A 106 16.71 -2.33 -10.10
N LEU A 107 16.71 -3.64 -9.82
CA LEU A 107 17.96 -4.38 -9.65
C LEU A 107 18.47 -4.96 -10.98
N PRO A 108 19.72 -4.66 -11.37
CA PRO A 108 20.38 -5.42 -12.42
C PRO A 108 20.57 -6.87 -11.97
N ASP A 109 20.52 -7.81 -12.93
CA ASP A 109 20.76 -9.23 -12.70
C ASP A 109 19.92 -9.87 -11.59
N TYR A 110 18.70 -9.36 -11.37
CA TYR A 110 17.78 -9.88 -10.34
C TYR A 110 17.56 -11.40 -10.46
N ALA A 111 17.59 -11.94 -11.68
CA ALA A 111 17.44 -13.36 -11.97
C ALA A 111 18.67 -14.22 -11.62
N ALA A 112 19.82 -13.61 -11.30
CA ALA A 112 21.02 -14.31 -10.82
C ALA A 112 21.11 -14.34 -9.28
N LEU A 113 20.40 -13.46 -8.58
CA LEU A 113 20.42 -13.39 -7.11
C LEU A 113 19.88 -14.67 -6.46
N PRO A 114 20.37 -15.08 -5.28
CA PRO A 114 19.77 -16.17 -4.52
C PRO A 114 18.33 -15.82 -4.07
N VAL A 115 17.50 -16.84 -3.84
CA VAL A 115 16.07 -16.67 -3.53
C VAL A 115 15.84 -15.83 -2.27
N SER A 116 16.67 -16.01 -1.23
CA SER A 116 16.60 -15.22 0.01
C SER A 116 16.74 -13.71 -0.25
N GLU A 117 17.70 -13.33 -1.08
CA GLU A 117 17.95 -11.92 -1.44
C GLU A 117 16.84 -11.33 -2.29
N ARG A 118 16.24 -12.13 -3.18
CA ARG A 118 15.09 -11.72 -4.00
C ARG A 118 13.86 -11.35 -3.17
N TRP A 119 13.67 -12.03 -2.05
CA TRP A 119 12.55 -11.80 -1.13
C TRP A 119 12.87 -10.82 -0.01
N GLY A 120 14.14 -10.42 0.17
CA GLY A 120 14.56 -9.53 1.25
C GLY A 120 13.79 -8.20 1.27
N ALA A 121 13.60 -7.55 0.12
CA ALA A 121 12.84 -6.30 0.04
C ALA A 121 11.37 -6.48 0.42
N VAL A 122 10.73 -7.57 -0.03
CA VAL A 122 9.34 -7.90 0.31
C VAL A 122 9.22 -8.20 1.80
N ALA A 123 10.15 -8.98 2.35
CA ALA A 123 10.18 -9.30 3.78
C ALA A 123 10.32 -8.02 4.62
N VAL A 124 11.19 -7.09 4.23
CA VAL A 124 11.31 -5.79 4.90
C VAL A 124 10.01 -4.99 4.83
N THR A 125 9.37 -4.90 3.66
CA THR A 125 8.08 -4.20 3.52
C THR A 125 7.00 -4.85 4.39
N LEU A 126 6.94 -6.18 4.45
CA LEU A 126 6.01 -6.91 5.33
C LEU A 126 6.29 -6.63 6.81
N VAL A 127 7.55 -6.66 7.24
CA VAL A 127 7.94 -6.35 8.62
C VAL A 127 7.52 -4.93 8.98
N VAL A 128 7.78 -3.95 8.12
CA VAL A 128 7.38 -2.56 8.40
C VAL A 128 5.85 -2.43 8.41
N GLY A 129 5.12 -3.11 7.53
CA GLY A 129 3.66 -3.10 7.59
C GLY A 129 3.11 -3.73 8.87
N VAL A 130 3.68 -4.82 9.36
CA VAL A 130 3.31 -5.39 10.67
C VAL A 130 3.57 -4.39 11.79
N LEU A 131 4.73 -3.73 11.78
CA LEU A 131 5.04 -2.69 12.77
C LEU A 131 4.07 -1.51 12.68
N ALA A 132 3.72 -1.06 11.47
CA ALA A 132 2.74 0.01 11.23
C ALA A 132 1.35 -0.38 11.72
N PHE A 133 0.91 -1.61 11.47
CA PHE A 133 -0.34 -2.15 12.02
C PHE A 133 -0.35 -2.14 13.55
N LEU A 134 0.75 -2.59 14.18
CA LEU A 134 0.86 -2.56 15.64
C LEU A 134 0.84 -1.11 16.17
N LEU A 135 1.53 -0.18 15.50
CA LEU A 135 1.47 1.24 15.84
C LEU A 135 0.05 1.81 15.71
N GLY A 136 -0.71 1.41 14.68
CA GLY A 136 -2.11 1.77 14.51
C GLY A 136 -2.98 1.20 15.64
N LYS A 137 -2.82 -0.08 15.95
CA LYS A 137 -3.57 -0.77 17.02
C LYS A 137 -3.28 -0.22 18.41
N PHE A 138 -2.04 0.17 18.67
CA PHE A 138 -1.58 0.73 19.93
C PHE A 138 -1.34 2.25 19.85
N ASN A 139 -2.06 2.95 18.96
CA ASN A 139 -1.88 4.39 18.74
C ASN A 139 -2.02 5.20 20.03
N TYR A 140 -2.90 4.78 20.95
CA TYR A 140 -3.13 5.42 22.24
C TYR A 140 -1.89 5.54 23.15
N LEU A 141 -0.82 4.78 22.87
CA LEU A 141 0.45 4.87 23.61
C LEU A 141 1.27 6.12 23.26
N PHE A 142 1.05 6.72 22.09
CA PHE A 142 1.88 7.83 21.59
C PHE A 142 1.12 8.88 20.76
N LEU A 143 -0.15 8.65 20.42
CA LEU A 143 -1.04 9.59 19.74
C LEU A 143 -2.31 9.82 20.57
N GLY A 144 -2.71 11.08 20.66
CA GLY A 144 -4.00 11.49 21.20
C GLY A 144 -5.03 11.75 20.09
N CYS A 145 -6.30 11.89 20.48
CA CYS A 145 -7.37 12.23 19.54
C CYS A 145 -7.12 13.56 18.80
N ALA A 146 -6.47 14.53 19.47
CA ALA A 146 -6.13 15.81 18.87
C ALA A 146 -5.09 15.70 17.73
N ASP A 147 -4.18 14.72 17.79
CA ASP A 147 -3.18 14.51 16.73
C ASP A 147 -3.86 14.03 15.44
N PHE A 148 -4.87 13.16 15.56
CA PHE A 148 -5.69 12.73 14.43
C PHE A 148 -6.52 13.89 13.86
N ASP A 149 -7.17 14.67 14.71
CA ASP A 149 -7.99 15.81 14.30
C ASP A 149 -7.18 16.89 13.56
N VAL A 150 -6.02 17.29 14.10
CA VAL A 150 -5.11 18.27 13.46
C VAL A 150 -4.59 17.77 12.12
N SER A 151 -4.34 16.46 11.98
CA SER A 151 -3.94 15.85 10.71
C SER A 151 -5.07 15.75 9.67
N GLY A 152 -6.31 16.11 10.03
CA GLY A 152 -7.49 16.00 9.17
C GLY A 152 -8.02 14.56 9.05
N ASN A 153 -7.60 13.67 9.95
CA ASN A 153 -8.07 12.28 10.01
C ASN A 153 -9.27 12.15 10.97
N ASN A 154 -10.12 11.14 10.74
CA ASN A 154 -11.16 10.79 11.69
C ASN A 154 -10.53 10.33 13.02
N THR A 155 -11.14 10.66 14.15
CA THR A 155 -10.65 10.18 15.46
C THR A 155 -10.98 8.69 15.65
N PRO A 156 -10.00 7.81 15.94
CA PRO A 156 -10.27 6.41 16.26
C PRO A 156 -11.19 6.27 17.49
N ALA A 157 -12.04 5.24 17.52
CA ALA A 157 -13.00 5.04 18.62
C ALA A 157 -12.36 4.90 20.02
N HIS A 158 -11.09 4.49 20.08
CA HIS A 158 -10.34 4.26 21.32
C HIS A 158 -9.07 5.12 21.43
N CYS A 159 -9.04 6.30 20.79
CA CYS A 159 -7.90 7.21 20.91
C CYS A 159 -7.74 7.75 22.35
N ALA A 160 -6.49 8.01 22.75
CA ALA A 160 -6.19 8.59 24.05
C ALA A 160 -6.71 10.04 24.14
N GLN A 161 -7.41 10.34 25.23
CA GLN A 161 -7.91 11.68 25.52
C GLN A 161 -6.80 12.53 26.13
N GLY A 162 -6.61 13.75 25.64
CA GLY A 162 -5.56 14.65 26.11
C GLY A 162 -5.19 15.71 25.08
N ARG A 163 -4.36 16.69 25.49
CA ARG A 163 -3.75 17.65 24.56
C ARG A 163 -2.73 16.93 23.65
N PRO A 164 -2.56 17.36 22.40
CA PRO A 164 -1.59 16.76 21.48
C PRO A 164 -0.19 16.82 22.10
N LEU A 165 0.60 15.75 21.92
CA LEU A 165 1.97 15.66 22.45
C LEU A 165 2.91 16.70 21.81
N HIS A 166 2.54 17.21 20.63
CA HIS A 166 3.29 18.22 19.90
C HIS A 166 2.50 19.53 19.85
N HIS A 167 2.81 20.42 20.79
CA HIS A 167 2.51 21.85 20.62
C HIS A 167 3.54 22.42 19.65
N VAL A 168 3.11 22.75 18.43
CA VAL A 168 3.86 23.65 17.53
C VAL A 168 3.26 25.04 17.63
#